data_AF-A0A0M0WEZ1-F1
#
_entry.id   AF-A0A0M0WEZ1-F1
#
_cell.length_a   1.000
_cell.length_b   1.000
_cell.length_c   1.000
_cell.angle_alpha   90.00
_cell.angle_beta   90.00
_cell.angle_gamma   90.00
#
_symmetry.space_group_name_H-M   'P 1'
#
loop_
_entity.id
_entity.type
_entity.pdbx_description
1 polymer ?
#
loop_
_entity_poly.entity_id
_entity_poly.type
_entity_poly.pdbx_seq_one_letter_code
_entity_poly.pdbx_strand_id
1 'polypeptide(L)'
;MDNSKIIGQTKTVGFQVGVRRMFPISQEEAWNLVTSQDGLNVWLGESMIIILEPGQNYITKLGSGEIRVVKPLQQLRLTWQKVGWEKASTVQVRIIPSASDKTTISFHQEKLSNQNVREEMKKYWEKVLTELKERIPK
;
A
#
# COMPACT_ATOMS: atom_id res chain seq x y z
N MET A 1 -4.66 3.85 37.14
CA MET A 1 -5.49 3.63 35.93
C MET A 1 -4.52 3.41 34.78
N ASP A 2 -4.55 2.20 34.26
CA ASP A 2 -3.52 1.63 33.40
C ASP A 2 -3.54 2.31 32.03
N ASN A 3 -2.46 3.03 31.70
CA ASN A 3 -2.37 3.87 30.52
C ASN A 3 -1.75 3.04 29.38
N SER A 4 -2.40 1.93 29.02
CA SER A 4 -1.95 1.07 27.92
C SER A 4 -2.17 1.82 26.60
N LYS A 5 -1.16 2.56 26.14
CA LYS A 5 -1.13 3.13 24.79
C LYS A 5 -1.32 2.01 23.78
N ILE A 6 -2.52 1.92 23.19
CA ILE A 6 -2.77 0.99 22.09
C ILE A 6 -1.87 1.41 20.92
N ILE A 7 -0.96 0.52 20.53
CA ILE A 7 0.00 0.77 19.45
C ILE A 7 -0.77 1.07 18.17
N GLY A 8 -0.53 2.24 17.57
CA GLY A 8 -1.08 2.63 16.28
C GLY A 8 -2.41 3.39 16.32
N GLN A 9 -2.90 3.80 17.49
CA GLN A 9 -4.03 4.72 17.60
C GLN A 9 -3.54 6.17 17.73
N THR A 10 -3.93 7.03 16.80
CA THR A 10 -3.69 8.49 16.91
C THR A 10 -5.03 9.19 17.13
N LYS A 11 -5.03 10.25 17.96
CA LYS A 11 -6.27 10.96 18.38
C LYS A 11 -7.10 11.52 17.21
N THR A 12 -6.53 11.64 16.01
CA THR A 12 -7.14 12.34 14.86
C THR A 12 -7.26 11.49 13.59
N VAL A 13 -6.63 10.31 13.50
CA VAL A 13 -6.49 9.58 12.22
C VAL A 13 -7.01 8.13 12.27
N GLY A 14 -7.51 7.68 13.42
CA GLY A 14 -7.93 6.29 13.64
C GLY A 14 -6.74 5.35 13.84
N PHE A 15 -6.92 4.06 13.51
CA PHE A 15 -5.83 3.08 13.53
C PHE A 15 -5.00 3.17 12.25
N GLN A 16 -3.69 2.92 12.37
CA GLN A 16 -2.76 2.92 11.25
C GLN A 16 -1.76 1.77 11.31
N VAL A 17 -1.24 1.37 10.15
CA VAL A 17 -0.21 0.33 10.00
C VAL A 17 0.79 0.73 8.93
N GLY A 18 2.07 0.40 9.16
CA GLY A 18 3.13 0.55 8.19
C GLY A 18 3.99 -0.70 8.13
N VAL A 19 4.31 -1.15 6.93
CA VAL A 19 5.26 -2.24 6.67
C VAL A 19 6.21 -1.81 5.57
N ARG A 20 7.42 -2.36 5.60
CA ARG A 20 8.46 -2.07 4.60
C ARG A 20 9.38 -3.26 4.42
N ARG A 21 9.92 -3.41 3.22
CA ARG A 21 10.93 -4.41 2.89
C ARG A 21 11.92 -3.85 1.89
N MET A 22 13.17 -4.26 2.00
CA MET A 22 14.23 -3.96 1.04
C MET A 22 14.24 -5.00 -0.07
N PHE A 23 14.41 -4.54 -1.31
CA PHE A 23 14.47 -5.34 -2.52
C PHE A 23 15.81 -5.06 -3.24
N PRO A 24 16.48 -6.08 -3.78
CA PRO A 24 17.75 -5.95 -4.48
C PRO A 24 17.51 -5.53 -5.95
N ILE A 25 16.81 -4.42 -6.13
CA ILE A 25 16.47 -3.83 -7.43
C ILE A 25 16.61 -2.30 -7.36
N SER A 26 16.79 -1.70 -8.52
CA SER A 26 16.82 -0.24 -8.69
C SER A 26 15.49 0.42 -8.33
N GLN A 27 15.51 1.75 -8.22
CA GLN A 27 14.31 2.54 -7.93
C GLN A 27 13.25 2.41 -9.04
N GLU A 28 13.70 2.37 -10.30
CA GLU A 28 12.85 2.24 -11.48
C GLU A 28 12.16 0.88 -11.53
N GLU A 29 12.91 -0.18 -11.29
CA GLU A 29 12.35 -1.54 -11.18
C GLU A 29 11.37 -1.65 -10.02
N ALA A 30 11.67 -1.06 -8.85
CA ALA A 30 10.78 -1.07 -7.70
C ALA A 30 9.48 -0.29 -7.98
N TRP A 31 9.56 0.83 -8.68
CA TRP A 31 8.39 1.59 -9.12
C TRP A 31 7.53 0.75 -10.08
N ASN A 32 8.14 0.21 -11.14
CA ASN A 32 7.47 -0.62 -12.14
C ASN A 32 6.84 -1.87 -11.52
N LEU A 33 7.53 -2.52 -10.58
CA LEU A 33 7.01 -3.67 -9.84
C LEU A 33 5.74 -3.35 -9.06
N VAL A 34 5.63 -2.14 -8.49
CA VAL A 34 4.44 -1.72 -7.73
C VAL A 34 3.31 -1.20 -8.63
N THR A 35 3.65 -0.51 -9.72
CA THR A 35 2.67 0.23 -10.55
C THR A 35 2.29 -0.46 -11.85
N SER A 36 2.96 -1.54 -12.23
CA SER A 36 2.54 -2.39 -13.36
C SER A 36 1.18 -3.04 -13.08
N GLN A 37 0.49 -3.51 -14.12
CA GLN A 37 -0.79 -4.19 -13.96
C GLN A 37 -0.67 -5.42 -13.05
N ASP A 38 0.39 -6.23 -13.19
CA ASP A 38 0.63 -7.39 -12.32
C ASP A 38 0.91 -6.96 -10.87
N GLY A 39 1.71 -5.91 -10.67
CA GLY A 39 1.90 -5.29 -9.36
C GLY A 39 0.60 -4.83 -8.72
N LEU A 40 -0.18 -3.99 -9.41
CA LEU A 40 -1.49 -3.53 -8.95
C LEU A 40 -2.45 -4.69 -8.66
N ASN A 41 -2.45 -5.74 -9.48
CA ASN A 41 -3.26 -6.92 -9.23
C ASN A 41 -2.89 -7.65 -7.93
N VAL A 42 -1.61 -7.66 -7.53
CA VAL A 42 -1.18 -8.27 -6.25
C VAL A 42 -1.80 -7.57 -5.04
N TRP A 43 -1.83 -6.23 -5.03
CA TRP A 43 -2.16 -5.46 -3.82
C TRP A 43 -3.47 -4.67 -3.86
N LEU A 44 -4.08 -4.51 -5.02
CA LEU A 44 -5.45 -4.02 -5.19
C LEU A 44 -6.40 -5.12 -5.68
N GLY A 45 -5.88 -6.25 -6.18
CA GLY A 45 -6.69 -7.27 -6.83
C GLY A 45 -6.93 -6.96 -8.31
N GLU A 46 -7.36 -7.99 -9.03
CA GLU A 46 -7.62 -7.89 -10.47
C GLU A 46 -8.60 -6.76 -10.80
N SER A 47 -8.30 -6.07 -11.90
CA SER A 47 -9.09 -4.98 -12.47
C SER A 47 -8.91 -4.95 -13.98
N MET A 48 -9.85 -4.31 -14.68
CA MET A 48 -9.77 -4.21 -16.14
C MET A 48 -8.76 -3.13 -16.56
N ILE A 49 -8.82 -1.93 -15.98
CA ILE A 49 -7.87 -0.82 -16.17
C ILE A 49 -7.79 0.01 -14.89
N ILE A 50 -6.58 0.37 -14.46
CA ILE A 50 -6.33 1.40 -13.43
C ILE A 50 -5.48 2.50 -14.05
N ILE A 51 -6.01 3.73 -14.08
CA ILE A 51 -5.29 4.91 -14.56
C ILE A 51 -4.61 5.56 -13.35
N LEU A 52 -3.28 5.53 -13.32
CA LEU A 52 -2.49 6.15 -12.25
C LEU A 52 -2.30 7.65 -12.49
N GLU A 53 -3.38 8.41 -12.40
CA GLU A 53 -3.38 9.87 -12.45
C GLU A 53 -4.20 10.46 -11.29
N PRO A 54 -3.76 11.56 -10.66
CA PRO A 54 -4.54 12.21 -9.60
C PRO A 54 -5.97 12.55 -10.05
N GLY A 55 -6.96 12.19 -9.22
CA GLY A 55 -8.38 12.39 -9.48
C GLY A 55 -9.07 11.19 -10.15
N GLN A 56 -8.32 10.19 -10.64
CA GLN A 56 -8.91 9.03 -11.29
C GLN A 56 -9.47 8.04 -10.27
N ASN A 57 -10.73 7.63 -10.49
CA ASN A 57 -11.36 6.55 -9.72
C ASN A 57 -10.99 5.20 -10.30
N TYR A 58 -10.95 4.18 -9.44
CA TYR A 58 -10.68 2.80 -9.84
C TYR A 58 -11.57 1.82 -9.08
N ILE A 59 -11.80 0.65 -9.70
CA ILE A 59 -12.53 -0.47 -9.12
C ILE A 59 -11.74 -1.75 -9.42
N THR A 60 -11.62 -2.60 -8.41
CA THR A 60 -10.90 -3.87 -8.43
C THR A 60 -11.74 -4.95 -7.74
N LYS A 61 -11.32 -6.22 -7.85
CA LYS A 61 -11.94 -7.32 -7.09
C LYS A 61 -11.85 -7.14 -5.57
N LEU A 62 -10.86 -6.42 -5.03
CA LEU A 62 -10.70 -6.26 -3.57
C LEU A 62 -11.24 -4.93 -3.04
N GLY A 63 -11.62 -3.98 -3.90
CA GLY A 63 -12.21 -2.71 -3.48
C GLY A 63 -12.17 -1.63 -4.55
N SER A 64 -12.51 -0.41 -4.15
CA SER A 64 -12.51 0.77 -5.02
C SER A 64 -11.84 1.95 -4.33
N GLY A 65 -11.58 3.01 -5.09
CA GLY A 65 -10.97 4.21 -4.55
C GLY A 65 -10.64 5.23 -5.62
N GLU A 66 -9.84 6.21 -5.23
CA GLU A 66 -9.39 7.31 -6.06
C GLU A 66 -7.87 7.47 -5.90
N ILE A 67 -7.17 7.64 -7.02
CA ILE A 67 -5.75 8.00 -7.04
C ILE A 67 -5.63 9.47 -6.63
N ARG A 68 -4.85 9.75 -5.58
CA ARG A 68 -4.74 11.10 -4.98
C ARG A 68 -3.40 11.76 -5.23
N VAL A 69 -2.32 10.98 -5.31
CA VAL A 69 -0.96 11.48 -5.57
C VAL A 69 -0.21 10.45 -6.38
N VAL A 70 0.43 10.89 -7.46
CA VAL A 70 1.38 10.10 -8.23
C VAL A 70 2.65 10.94 -8.36
N LYS A 71 3.72 10.50 -7.71
CA LYS A 71 5.06 11.05 -7.86
C LYS A 71 5.94 9.92 -8.38
N PRO A 72 6.21 9.87 -9.70
CA PRO A 72 7.00 8.82 -10.32
C PRO A 72 8.27 8.52 -9.52
N LEU A 73 8.60 7.23 -9.42
CA LEU A 73 9.74 6.69 -8.69
C LEU A 73 9.75 6.91 -7.17
N GLN A 74 8.79 7.65 -6.60
CA GLN A 74 8.87 8.10 -5.20
C GLN A 74 7.66 7.66 -4.38
N GLN A 75 6.46 7.94 -4.87
CA GLN A 75 5.27 7.87 -4.03
C GLN A 75 3.98 7.68 -4.85
N LEU A 76 3.11 6.81 -4.34
CA LEU A 76 1.72 6.70 -4.73
C LEU A 76 0.84 6.92 -3.48
N ARG A 77 -0.24 7.69 -3.59
CA ARG A 77 -1.26 7.81 -2.54
C ARG A 77 -2.64 7.66 -3.16
N LEU A 78 -3.49 6.89 -2.52
CA LEU A 78 -4.87 6.65 -2.95
C LEU A 78 -5.80 6.51 -1.75
N THR A 79 -7.08 6.72 -1.97
CA THR A 79 -8.10 6.18 -1.08
C THR A 79 -8.34 4.72 -1.44
N TRP A 80 -8.64 3.87 -0.45
CA TRP A 80 -9.02 2.49 -0.70
C TRP A 80 -10.13 2.05 0.25
N GLN A 81 -11.29 1.76 -0.33
CA GLN A 81 -12.41 1.13 0.36
C GLN A 81 -12.43 -0.33 -0.05
N LYS A 82 -11.91 -1.19 0.84
CA LYS A 82 -11.94 -2.64 0.65
C LYS A 82 -13.40 -3.12 0.59
N VAL A 83 -13.69 -4.14 -0.20
CA VAL A 83 -15.02 -4.75 -0.27
C VAL A 83 -15.52 -5.09 1.15
N GLY A 84 -16.74 -4.66 1.46
CA GLY A 84 -17.36 -4.85 2.78
C GLY A 84 -16.99 -3.79 3.82
N TRP A 85 -16.12 -2.83 3.53
CA TRP A 85 -15.82 -1.73 4.46
C TRP A 85 -16.83 -0.59 4.31
N GLU A 86 -17.25 -0.01 5.44
CA GLU A 86 -18.16 1.14 5.49
C GLU A 86 -17.51 2.44 5.00
N LYS A 87 -16.19 2.59 5.18
CA LYS A 87 -15.45 3.82 4.87
C LYS A 87 -14.13 3.51 4.20
N ALA A 88 -13.69 4.41 3.32
CA ALA A 88 -12.39 4.34 2.70
C ALA A 88 -11.25 4.62 3.69
N SER A 89 -10.18 3.85 3.56
CA SER A 89 -8.87 4.13 4.15
C SER A 89 -8.01 4.99 3.23
N THR A 90 -6.85 5.41 3.71
CA THR A 90 -5.82 6.04 2.87
C THR A 90 -4.62 5.11 2.81
N VAL A 91 -4.20 4.74 1.60
CA VAL A 91 -2.99 3.93 1.36
C VAL A 91 -1.93 4.81 0.73
N GLN A 92 -0.72 4.72 1.25
CA GLN A 92 0.47 5.37 0.72
C GLN A 92 1.55 4.33 0.47
N VAL A 93 2.05 4.30 -0.76
CA VAL A 93 3.21 3.50 -1.15
C VAL A 93 4.40 4.43 -1.35
N ARG A 94 5.55 4.10 -0.77
CA ARG A 94 6.80 4.84 -0.96
C ARG A 94 7.88 3.93 -1.51
N ILE A 95 8.64 4.46 -2.46
CA ILE A 95 9.84 3.86 -3.04
C ILE A 95 11.04 4.67 -2.52
N ILE A 96 11.94 4.01 -1.79
CA ILE A 96 13.03 4.68 -1.08
C ILE A 96 14.35 4.01 -1.51
N PRO A 97 15.10 4.61 -2.45
CA PRO A 97 16.40 4.06 -2.85
C PRO A 97 17.40 4.18 -1.70
N SER A 98 18.26 3.16 -1.57
CA SER A 98 19.33 3.10 -0.57
C SER A 98 20.71 2.91 -1.18
N ALA A 99 20.76 2.29 -2.37
CA ALA A 99 21.90 2.23 -3.27
C ALA A 99 21.36 2.12 -4.71
N SER A 100 22.24 2.10 -5.72
CA SER A 100 21.84 1.96 -7.13
C SER A 100 21.00 0.71 -7.43
N ASP A 101 21.25 -0.38 -6.69
CA ASP A 101 20.65 -1.71 -6.86
C ASP A 101 19.81 -2.15 -5.65
N LYS A 102 19.49 -1.23 -4.73
CA LYS A 102 18.76 -1.55 -3.49
C LYS A 102 17.73 -0.50 -3.17
N THR A 103 16.47 -0.93 -3.12
CA THR A 103 15.32 -0.05 -2.89
C THR A 103 14.40 -0.63 -1.84
N THR A 104 13.96 0.20 -0.90
CA THR A 104 12.88 -0.16 0.03
C THR A 104 11.52 0.21 -0.57
N ILE A 105 10.59 -0.75 -0.58
CA ILE A 105 9.16 -0.50 -0.83
C ILE A 105 8.46 -0.48 0.53
N SER A 106 7.66 0.55 0.78
CA SER A 106 6.89 0.70 2.02
C SER A 106 5.42 0.96 1.73
N PHE A 107 4.55 0.21 2.41
CA PHE A 107 3.11 0.46 2.47
C PHE A 107 2.76 1.08 3.82
N HIS A 108 2.01 2.17 3.80
CA HIS A 108 1.40 2.78 4.98
C HIS A 108 -0.10 2.91 4.74
N GLN A 109 -0.91 2.58 5.75
CA GLN A 109 -2.35 2.70 5.68
C GLN A 109 -2.92 3.30 6.96
N GLU A 110 -3.82 4.26 6.78
CA GLU A 110 -4.45 5.06 7.83
C GLU A 110 -5.98 5.00 7.72
N LYS A 111 -6.67 5.50 8.76
CA LYS A 111 -8.15 5.48 8.88
C LYS A 111 -8.73 4.06 8.95
N LEU A 112 -8.00 3.15 9.61
CA LEU A 112 -8.51 1.81 9.92
C LEU A 112 -9.49 1.90 11.10
N SER A 113 -10.56 1.11 11.04
CA SER A 113 -11.70 1.22 11.95
C SER A 113 -11.39 0.77 13.39
N ASN A 114 -10.55 -0.25 13.55
CA ASN A 114 -10.19 -0.80 14.85
C ASN A 114 -8.85 -1.57 14.80
N GLN A 115 -8.41 -2.06 15.97
CA GLN A 115 -7.16 -2.80 16.14
C GLN A 115 -7.14 -4.13 15.37
N ASN A 116 -8.27 -4.86 15.27
CA ASN A 116 -8.31 -6.12 14.54
C ASN A 116 -8.08 -5.90 13.05
N VAL A 117 -8.76 -4.91 12.46
CA VAL A 117 -8.55 -4.50 11.06
C VAL A 117 -7.09 -4.05 10.84
N ARG A 118 -6.47 -3.37 11.80
CA ARG A 118 -5.04 -3.04 11.74
C ARG A 118 -4.15 -4.27 11.63
N GLU A 119 -4.35 -5.29 12.46
CA GLU A 119 -3.55 -6.52 12.42
C GLU A 119 -3.80 -7.34 11.15
N GLU A 120 -5.04 -7.38 10.66
CA GLU A 120 -5.37 -7.99 9.36
C GLU A 120 -4.63 -7.28 8.22
N MET A 121 -4.68 -5.96 8.18
CA MET A 121 -3.99 -5.18 7.15
C MET A 121 -2.47 -5.28 7.26
N LYS A 122 -1.92 -5.39 8.48
CA LYS A 122 -0.49 -5.66 8.66
C LYS A 122 -0.06 -6.93 7.93
N LYS A 123 -0.77 -8.04 8.18
CA LYS A 123 -0.51 -9.34 7.55
C LYS A 123 -0.72 -9.27 6.03
N TYR A 124 -1.76 -8.57 5.59
CA TYR A 124 -2.01 -8.35 4.16
C TYR A 124 -0.83 -7.68 3.47
N TRP A 125 -0.33 -6.56 4.01
CA TRP A 125 0.79 -5.84 3.40
C TRP A 125 2.12 -6.60 3.49
N GLU A 126 2.35 -7.37 4.56
CA GLU A 126 3.50 -8.29 4.67
C GLU A 126 3.46 -9.37 3.57
N LYS A 127 2.26 -9.90 3.29
CA LYS A 127 2.04 -10.87 2.22
C LYS A 127 2.27 -10.24 0.84
N VAL A 128 1.71 -9.06 0.58
CA VAL A 128 1.95 -8.28 -0.65
C VAL A 128 3.45 -8.09 -0.89
N LEU A 129 4.22 -7.63 0.11
CA LEU A 129 5.66 -7.45 -0.03
C LEU A 129 6.42 -8.77 -0.27
N THR A 130 5.83 -9.91 0.07
CA THR A 130 6.39 -11.23 -0.24
C THR A 130 6.08 -11.63 -1.67
N GLU A 131 4.83 -11.52 -2.10
CA GLU A 131 4.40 -11.83 -3.47
C GLU A 131 5.06 -10.92 -4.53
N LEU A 132 5.29 -9.65 -4.21
CA LEU A 132 6.06 -8.74 -5.06
C LEU A 132 7.52 -9.17 -5.18
N LYS A 133 8.13 -9.70 -4.11
CA LYS A 133 9.53 -10.14 -4.12
C LYS A 133 9.73 -11.35 -5.04
N GLU A 134 8.75 -12.25 -5.07
CA GLU A 134 8.75 -13.45 -5.91
C GLU A 134 8.65 -13.15 -7.41
N ARG A 135 8.25 -11.93 -7.78
CA ARG A 135 8.15 -11.46 -9.17
C ARG A 135 9.44 -10.84 -9.71
N ILE A 136 10.44 -10.65 -8.87
CA ILE A 136 11.74 -10.19 -9.33
C ILE A 136 12.42 -11.35 -10.06
N PRO A 137 12.84 -11.17 -11.33
CA PRO A 137 13.59 -12.18 -12.05
C PRO A 137 14.84 -12.61 -11.26
N LYS A 138 15.14 -13.90 -11.28
CA LYS A 138 16.35 -14.45 -10.64
C LYS A 138 17.61 -14.10 -11.42
#